data_AF-A0A6L3F2E2-F1
#
_entry.id   AF-A0A6L3F2E2-F1
#
_cell.length_a   1.000
_cell.length_b   1.000
_cell.length_c   1.000
_cell.angle_alpha   90.00
_cell.angle_beta   90.00
_cell.angle_gamma   90.00
#
_symmetry.space_group_name_H-M   'P 1'
#
loop_
_entity.id
_entity.type
_entity.pdbx_description
1 polymer ?
#
loop_
_entity_poly.entity_id
_entity_poly.type
_entity_poly.pdbx_seq_one_letter_code
_entity_poly.pdbx_strand_id
1 'polypeptide(L)'
;MDSSQKRLHMQGNKLADGRTAEIFAWGNNHILKLYRPEFPHEADFEFELVNTVCAAEVETPAAVALVKVNGRSGIIYERVAGKTMLTAVMTNPKQVVHFAHQMADLHLAMHQQTAPSSSTGSTPPRATPPPTSPAPASS
;
A
#
# COMPACT_ATOMS: atom_id res chain seq x y z
N MET A 1 22.66 18.84 22.65
CA MET A 1 21.57 18.10 21.99
C MET A 1 22.10 16.76 21.52
N ASP A 2 21.78 15.67 22.20
CA ASP A 2 21.94 14.33 21.63
C ASP A 2 20.56 13.82 21.19
N SER A 3 20.17 14.23 19.98
CA SER A 3 18.90 13.85 19.35
C SER A 3 18.90 12.41 18.83
N SER A 4 19.99 11.67 19.05
CA SER A 4 20.21 10.31 18.54
C SER A 4 19.44 9.24 19.33
N GLN A 5 18.96 9.57 20.53
CA GLN A 5 18.26 8.63 21.43
C GLN A 5 16.72 8.69 21.40
N LYS A 6 16.10 9.58 20.60
CA LYS A 6 14.62 9.76 20.65
C LYS A 6 13.82 8.83 19.71
N ARG A 7 14.42 7.87 18.99
CA ARG A 7 13.81 7.36 17.74
C ARG A 7 13.75 5.83 17.51
N LEU A 8 14.00 4.98 18.51
CA LEU A 8 13.99 3.50 18.33
C LEU A 8 13.03 2.72 19.23
N HIS A 9 12.27 3.40 20.09
CA HIS A 9 11.33 2.74 21.00
C HIS A 9 9.93 2.80 20.39
N MET A 10 9.45 1.67 19.85
CA MET A 10 8.04 1.25 19.71
C MET A 10 7.73 0.46 18.42
N GLN A 11 8.67 -0.35 17.92
CA GLN A 11 8.26 -1.51 17.12
C GLN A 11 7.66 -2.53 18.09
N GLY A 12 6.33 -2.66 18.09
CA GLY A 12 5.63 -3.70 18.84
C GLY A 12 5.64 -5.04 18.10
N ASN A 13 4.73 -5.92 18.48
CA ASN A 13 4.63 -7.26 17.89
C ASN A 13 4.46 -7.20 16.36
N LYS A 14 5.05 -8.18 15.66
CA LYS A 14 4.79 -8.39 14.23
C LYS A 14 3.33 -8.78 14.06
N LEU A 15 2.61 -8.02 13.24
CA LEU A 15 1.19 -8.21 12.96
C LEU A 15 0.98 -9.03 11.68
N ALA A 16 1.82 -8.81 10.67
CA ALA A 16 1.75 -9.52 9.41
C ALA A 16 3.14 -9.63 8.75
N ASP A 17 3.28 -10.62 7.88
CA ASP A 17 4.48 -10.90 7.12
C ASP A 17 4.12 -10.96 5.63
N GLY A 18 4.66 -10.03 4.86
CA GLY A 18 4.42 -9.91 3.43
C GLY A 18 5.69 -10.15 2.61
N ARG A 19 5.48 -10.32 1.29
CA ARG A 19 6.58 -10.52 0.33
C ARG A 19 7.56 -9.35 0.31
N THR A 20 7.06 -8.12 0.34
CA THR A 20 7.90 -6.90 0.19
C THR A 20 8.18 -6.20 1.52
N ALA A 21 7.30 -6.36 2.51
CA ALA A 21 7.39 -5.68 3.79
C ALA A 21 6.80 -6.53 4.92
N GLU A 22 7.27 -6.24 6.12
CA GLU A 22 6.73 -6.76 7.37
C GLU A 22 5.91 -5.66 8.05
N ILE A 23 4.80 -6.02 8.70
CA ILE A 23 3.94 -5.07 9.41
C ILE A 23 4.08 -5.25 10.91
N PHE A 24 4.35 -4.16 11.63
CA PHE A 24 4.49 -4.17 13.09
C PHE A 24 3.52 -3.17 13.74
N ALA A 25 3.13 -3.45 14.97
CA ALA A 25 2.43 -2.44 15.78
C ALA A 25 3.36 -1.24 16.04
N TRP A 26 2.81 -0.02 15.99
CA TRP A 26 3.55 1.21 16.27
C TRP A 26 2.72 2.13 17.18
N GLY A 27 3.07 2.16 18.46
CA GLY A 27 2.22 2.81 19.48
C GLY A 27 0.79 2.22 19.50
N ASN A 28 -0.20 3.05 19.81
CA ASN A 28 -1.58 2.58 19.99
C ASN A 28 -2.39 2.57 18.68
N ASN A 29 -2.21 3.60 17.84
CA ASN A 29 -3.09 3.89 16.70
C ASN A 29 -2.38 3.82 15.36
N HIS A 30 -1.17 3.27 15.30
CA HIS A 30 -0.41 3.18 14.06
C HIS A 30 0.19 1.78 13.84
N ILE A 31 0.61 1.56 12.61
CA ILE A 31 1.41 0.41 12.20
C ILE A 31 2.65 0.89 11.47
N LEU A 32 3.72 0.12 11.57
CA LEU A 32 4.94 0.30 10.79
C LEU A 32 4.96 -0.74 9.66
N LYS A 33 4.88 -0.29 8.41
CA LYS A 33 5.20 -1.09 7.22
C LYS A 33 6.69 -0.98 6.96
N LEU A 34 7.46 -1.99 7.35
CA LEU A 34 8.91 -2.02 7.23
C LEU A 34 9.33 -2.83 6.02
N TYR A 35 9.86 -2.17 4.99
CA TYR A 35 10.28 -2.81 3.75
C TYR A 35 11.48 -3.72 3.99
N ARG A 36 11.53 -4.83 3.26
CA ARG A 36 12.69 -5.71 3.31
C ARG A 36 13.88 -5.07 2.58
N PRO A 37 15.12 -5.43 2.93
CA PRO A 37 16.32 -4.82 2.33
C PRO A 37 16.40 -4.91 0.80
N GLU A 38 15.73 -5.89 0.20
CA GLU A 38 15.66 -6.10 -1.25
C GLU A 38 14.74 -5.09 -1.95
N PHE A 39 13.93 -4.33 -1.19
CA PHE A 39 12.95 -3.36 -1.69
C PHE A 39 13.15 -1.95 -1.07
N PRO A 40 14.35 -1.35 -1.12
CA PRO A 40 14.67 -0.14 -0.36
C PRO A 40 13.99 1.13 -0.90
N HIS A 41 13.66 1.17 -2.19
CA HIS A 41 13.07 2.32 -2.90
C HIS A 41 11.54 2.33 -2.90
N GLU A 42 10.91 1.22 -2.52
CA GLU A 42 9.44 1.10 -2.51
C GLU A 42 8.78 2.01 -1.46
N ALA A 43 9.51 2.40 -0.42
CA ALA A 43 8.96 3.22 0.66
C ALA A 43 8.71 4.67 0.24
N ASP A 44 9.63 5.28 -0.50
CA ASP A 44 9.49 6.67 -0.95
C ASP A 44 8.32 6.78 -1.96
N PHE A 45 8.31 5.89 -2.94
CA PHE A 45 7.25 5.82 -3.96
C PHE A 45 5.87 5.59 -3.33
N GLU A 46 5.75 4.62 -2.44
CA GLU A 46 4.48 4.34 -1.76
C GLU A 46 4.02 5.52 -0.89
N PHE A 47 4.95 6.19 -0.21
CA PHE A 47 4.60 7.34 0.63
C PHE A 47 4.02 8.50 -0.21
N GLU A 48 4.63 8.81 -1.34
CA GLU A 48 4.11 9.81 -2.28
C GLU A 48 2.76 9.39 -2.89
N LEU A 49 2.63 8.11 -3.27
CA LEU A 49 1.41 7.56 -3.84
C LEU A 49 0.25 7.67 -2.84
N VAL A 50 0.43 7.23 -1.60
CA VAL A 50 -0.62 7.27 -0.59
C VAL A 50 -1.03 8.69 -0.27
N ASN A 51 -0.08 9.63 -0.15
CA ASN A 51 -0.42 11.04 0.05
C ASN A 51 -1.27 11.61 -1.10
N THR A 52 -0.98 11.21 -2.33
CA THR A 52 -1.77 11.58 -3.52
C THR A 52 -3.17 10.98 -3.47
N VAL A 53 -3.29 9.71 -3.07
CA VAL A 53 -4.58 9.00 -2.95
C VAL A 53 -5.43 9.59 -1.82
N CYS A 54 -4.84 9.90 -0.67
CA CYS A 54 -5.53 10.58 0.43
C CYS A 54 -6.05 11.96 0.02
N ALA A 55 -5.28 12.71 -0.76
CA ALA A 55 -5.71 14.01 -1.29
C ALA A 55 -6.84 13.88 -2.32
N ALA A 56 -6.96 12.73 -2.98
CA ALA A 56 -8.05 12.41 -3.90
C ALA A 56 -9.28 11.85 -3.18
N GLU A 57 -9.46 12.07 -1.87
CA GLU A 57 -10.64 11.66 -1.08
C GLU A 57 -11.00 10.16 -1.17
N VAL A 58 -10.05 9.31 -1.53
CA VAL A 58 -10.23 7.85 -1.50
C VAL A 58 -10.08 7.37 -0.06
N GLU A 59 -11.01 6.52 0.40
CA GLU A 59 -10.98 5.91 1.73
C GLU A 59 -9.78 4.94 1.87
N THR A 60 -8.63 5.48 2.24
CA THR A 60 -7.38 4.74 2.45
C THR A 60 -6.73 5.14 3.78
N PRO A 61 -6.01 4.24 4.47
CA PRO A 61 -5.27 4.60 5.67
C PRO A 61 -4.21 5.67 5.38
N ALA A 62 -4.17 6.72 6.19
CA ALA A 62 -3.22 7.80 6.01
C ALA A 62 -1.78 7.34 6.25
N ALA A 63 -0.86 7.72 5.36
CA ALA A 63 0.58 7.62 5.60
C ALA A 63 1.05 8.81 6.44
N VAL A 64 1.48 8.54 7.67
CA VAL A 64 1.82 9.58 8.66
C VAL A 64 3.25 10.05 8.49
N ALA A 65 4.20 9.12 8.29
CA ALA A 65 5.61 9.47 8.17
C ALA A 65 6.43 8.36 7.50
N LEU A 66 7.41 8.79 6.71
CA LEU A 66 8.51 7.95 6.27
C LEU A 66 9.61 7.86 7.36
N VAL A 67 10.08 6.65 7.66
CA VAL A 67 11.07 6.39 8.72
C VAL A 67 12.15 5.41 8.27
N LYS A 68 13.28 5.43 8.98
CA LYS A 68 14.32 4.39 8.89
C LYS A 68 14.45 3.68 10.23
N VAL A 69 14.32 2.36 10.23
CA VAL A 69 14.46 1.51 11.42
C VAL A 69 15.52 0.46 11.12
N ASN A 70 16.60 0.43 11.91
CA ASN A 70 17.72 -0.51 11.73
C ASN A 70 18.27 -0.54 10.29
N GLY A 71 18.37 0.62 9.65
CA GLY A 71 18.86 0.76 8.27
C GLY A 71 17.84 0.41 7.16
N ARG A 72 16.64 -0.05 7.51
CA ARG A 72 15.56 -0.37 6.57
C ARG A 72 14.55 0.78 6.46
N SER A 73 14.08 1.05 5.25
CA SER A 73 13.03 2.03 4.99
C SER A 73 11.66 1.50 5.46
N GLY A 74 10.84 2.36 6.02
CA GLY A 74 9.49 2.03 6.45
C GLY A 74 8.55 3.22 6.44
N ILE A 75 7.25 2.95 6.47
CA ILE A 75 6.20 3.97 6.54
C ILE A 75 5.32 3.68 7.75
N ILE A 76 5.05 4.73 8.53
CA ILE A 76 4.05 4.71 9.60
C ILE A 76 2.70 5.02 8.97
N TYR A 77 1.74 4.11 9.14
CA TYR A 77 0.35 4.31 8.72
C TYR A 77 -0.58 4.40 9.92
N GLU A 78 -1.72 5.05 9.72
CA GLU A 78 -2.89 4.87 10.58
C GLU A 78 -3.25 3.38 10.70
N ARG A 79 -3.55 2.93 11.91
CA ARG A 79 -4.00 1.57 12.16
C ARG A 79 -5.51 1.47 11.98
N VAL A 80 -5.94 0.70 10.99
CA VAL A 80 -7.35 0.29 10.86
C VAL A 80 -7.63 -0.87 11.80
N ALA A 81 -8.51 -0.63 12.79
CA ALA A 81 -8.99 -1.66 13.70
C ALA A 81 -10.27 -2.30 13.15
N GLY A 82 -10.34 -3.63 13.13
CA GLY A 82 -11.54 -4.34 12.69
C GLY A 82 -11.26 -5.74 12.18
N LYS A 83 -12.33 -6.43 11.75
CA LYS A 83 -12.24 -7.69 11.03
C LYS A 83 -12.22 -7.39 9.53
N THR A 84 -11.50 -8.21 8.76
CA THR A 84 -11.59 -8.12 7.30
C THR A 84 -12.99 -8.49 6.82
N MET A 85 -13.40 -7.95 5.67
CA MET A 85 -14.66 -8.34 5.02
C MET A 85 -14.73 -9.86 4.80
N LEU A 86 -13.63 -10.48 4.40
CA LEU A 86 -13.54 -11.94 4.21
C LEU A 86 -13.81 -12.70 5.51
N THR A 87 -13.18 -12.29 6.63
CA THR A 87 -13.43 -12.91 7.94
C THR A 87 -14.89 -12.75 8.36
N ALA A 88 -15.50 -11.58 8.10
CA ALA A 88 -16.90 -11.33 8.42
C ALA A 88 -17.86 -12.20 7.60
N VAL A 89 -17.57 -12.41 6.31
CA VAL A 89 -18.29 -13.33 5.43
C VAL A 89 -18.15 -14.79 5.89
N MET A 90 -16.94 -15.23 6.21
CA MET A 90 -16.70 -16.60 6.68
C MET A 90 -17.40 -16.88 8.02
N THR A 91 -17.54 -15.86 8.88
CA THR A 91 -18.24 -16.00 10.17
C THR A 91 -19.76 -16.00 9.99
N ASN A 92 -20.28 -15.21 9.06
CA ASN A 92 -21.71 -15.14 8.76
C ASN A 92 -21.96 -14.96 7.25
N PRO A 93 -22.18 -16.06 6.51
CA PRO A 93 -22.36 -16.04 5.06
C PRO A 93 -23.55 -15.19 4.57
N LYS A 94 -24.52 -14.86 5.44
CA LYS A 94 -25.62 -13.96 5.08
C LYS A 94 -25.15 -12.53 4.75
N GLN A 95 -23.92 -12.16 5.16
CA GLN A 95 -23.34 -10.85 4.90
C GLN A 95 -22.67 -10.73 3.52
N VAL A 96 -22.61 -11.79 2.72
CA VAL A 96 -21.95 -11.77 1.40
C VAL A 96 -22.47 -10.64 0.52
N VAL A 97 -23.79 -10.51 0.40
CA VAL A 97 -24.40 -9.48 -0.45
C VAL A 97 -24.05 -8.08 0.05
N HIS A 98 -24.10 -7.85 1.36
CA HIS A 98 -23.74 -6.57 1.98
C HIS A 98 -22.29 -6.17 1.67
N PHE A 99 -21.33 -7.07 1.90
CA PHE A 99 -19.91 -6.77 1.64
C PHE A 99 -19.58 -6.71 0.14
N ALA A 100 -20.32 -7.42 -0.72
CA ALA A 100 -20.18 -7.28 -2.16
C ALA A 100 -20.62 -5.89 -2.65
N HIS A 101 -21.72 -5.35 -2.11
CA HIS A 101 -22.14 -3.97 -2.39
C HIS A 101 -21.12 -2.97 -1.88
N GLN A 102 -20.69 -3.07 -0.61
CA GLN A 102 -19.69 -2.16 -0.06
C GLN A 102 -18.38 -2.19 -0.86
N MET A 103 -17.92 -3.37 -1.30
CA MET A 103 -16.77 -3.50 -2.19
C MET A 103 -17.02 -2.79 -3.53
N ALA A 104 -18.17 -3.01 -4.16
CA ALA A 104 -18.52 -2.35 -5.42
C ALA A 104 -18.57 -0.82 -5.30
N ASP A 105 -19.14 -0.30 -4.21
CA ASP A 105 -19.24 1.13 -3.94
C ASP A 105 -17.85 1.76 -3.75
N LEU A 106 -16.98 1.11 -2.96
CA LEU A 106 -15.59 1.55 -2.77
C LEU A 106 -14.82 1.54 -4.11
N HIS A 107 -14.94 0.47 -4.89
CA HIS A 107 -14.30 0.38 -6.21
C HIS A 107 -14.80 1.44 -7.18
N LEU A 108 -16.11 1.72 -7.19
CA LEU A 108 -16.70 2.77 -8.01
C LEU A 108 -16.19 4.15 -7.60
N ALA A 109 -16.19 4.45 -6.30
CA ALA A 109 -15.67 5.70 -5.77
C ALA A 109 -14.20 5.89 -6.17
N MET A 110 -13.36 4.86 -6.00
CA MET A 110 -11.96 4.89 -6.44
C MET A 110 -11.80 5.20 -7.93
N HIS A 111 -12.62 4.59 -8.80
CA HIS A 111 -12.55 4.79 -10.25
C HIS A 111 -13.13 6.14 -10.72
N GLN A 112 -13.92 6.82 -9.90
CA GLN A 112 -14.44 8.16 -10.20
C GLN A 112 -13.40 9.24 -9.93
N GLN A 113 -12.40 8.95 -9.09
CA GLN A 113 -11.33 9.92 -8.80
C GLN A 113 -10.34 9.98 -9.96
N THR A 114 -10.03 11.21 -10.38
CA THR A 114 -8.93 11.45 -11.31
C THR A 114 -7.69 11.75 -10.48
N ALA A 115 -6.61 11.00 -10.70
CA ALA A 115 -5.34 11.33 -10.07
C ALA A 115 -4.95 12.76 -10.49
N PRO A 116 -4.53 13.63 -9.55
CA PRO A 116 -4.05 14.95 -9.91
C PRO A 116 -2.93 14.79 -10.94
N SER A 117 -3.06 15.46 -12.08
CA SER A 117 -2.05 15.38 -13.13
C SER A 117 -0.73 15.90 -12.56
N SER A 118 0.22 14.99 -12.33
CA SER A 118 1.59 15.36 -12.00
C SER A 118 2.12 16.19 -13.17
N SER A 119 2.23 17.50 -12.99
CA SER A 119 2.83 18.43 -13.95
C SER A 119 4.34 18.28 -13.94
N THR A 120 4.83 17.09 -14.31
CA THR A 120 6.24 16.87 -14.62
C THR A 120 6.33 15.85 -15.73
N GLY A 121 6.63 16.32 -16.94
CA GLY A 121 6.82 15.47 -18.10
C GLY A 121 7.92 14.45 -17.86
N SER A 122 7.55 13.18 -17.88
CA SER A 122 8.41 12.11 -18.37
C SER A 122 7.50 10.96 -18.81
N THR A 123 7.20 10.94 -20.10
CA THR A 123 6.56 9.78 -20.74
C THR A 123 7.50 8.59 -20.55
N PRO A 124 7.11 7.51 -19.85
CA PRO A 124 7.92 6.30 -19.85
C PRO A 124 8.01 5.79 -21.29
N PRO A 125 9.18 5.30 -21.75
CA PRO A 125 9.30 4.77 -23.10
C PRO A 125 8.31 3.61 -23.25
N ARG A 126 7.36 3.80 -24.18
CA ARG A 126 6.42 2.78 -24.63
C ARG A 126 7.22 1.51 -24.92
N ALA A 127 7.00 0.47 -24.12
CA ALA A 127 7.60 -0.83 -24.36
C ALA A 127 7.22 -1.26 -25.78
N THR A 128 8.20 -1.38 -26.65
CA THR A 128 8.03 -1.98 -27.97
C THR A 128 7.53 -3.40 -27.75
N PRO A 129 6.39 -3.80 -28.33
CA PRO A 129 5.96 -5.20 -28.26
C PRO A 129 7.05 -6.09 -28.88
N PRO A 130 7.32 -7.27 -28.30
CA PRO A 130 8.31 -8.19 -28.87
C PRO A 130 7.90 -8.57 -30.31
N PRO A 131 8.87 -8.81 -31.21
CA PRO A 131 8.55 -9.20 -32.58
C PRO A 131 7.77 -10.52 -32.58
N THR A 132 6.58 -10.50 -33.18
CA THR A 132 5.76 -11.68 -33.39
C THR A 132 6.51 -12.61 -34.35
N SER A 133 6.96 -13.77 -33.86
CA SER A 133 7.54 -14.80 -34.72
C SER A 133 6.47 -15.27 -35.72
N PRO A 134 6.74 -15.33 -37.03
CA PRO A 134 5.79 -15.90 -37.97
C PRO A 134 5.61 -17.39 -37.70
N ALA A 135 4.35 -17.83 -37.67
CA ALA A 135 3.97 -19.24 -37.57
C ALA A 135 4.56 -20.03 -38.76
N PRO A 136 5.02 -21.28 -38.55
CA PRO A 136 5.50 -22.11 -39.65
C PRO A 136 4.34 -22.46 -40.59
N ALA A 137 4.58 -22.28 -41.89
CA ALA A 137 3.67 -22.73 -42.94
C ALA A 137 3.54 -24.26 -42.90
N SER A 138 2.33 -24.75 -42.70
CA SER A 138 1.99 -26.17 -42.82
C SER A 138 2.26 -26.63 -44.27
N SER A 139 2.99 -27.74 -44.42
CA SER A 139 3.04 -28.55 -45.63
C SER A 139 2.04 -29.69 -45.54
#